data_AF-A0A413DLY7-F1
#
_entry.id   AF-A0A413DLY7-F1
#
_cell.length_a   1.000
_cell.length_b   1.000
_cell.length_c   1.000
_cell.angle_alpha   90.00
_cell.angle_beta   90.00
_cell.angle_gamma   90.00
#
_symmetry.space_group_name_H-M   'P 1'
#
loop_
_entity.id
_entity.type
_entity.pdbx_description
1 polymer ?
#
loop_
_entity_poly.entity_id
_entity_poly.type
_entity_poly.pdbx_seq_one_letter_code
_entity_poly.pdbx_strand_id
1 'polypeptide(L)'
;MGNLNETPSANRLHIGIYGKTNSGKSSLINAVTKQEVSIVADVAGTTTDPVYKPMEIHPLGPCVIIDTAGFDDDSELGERRVEKTHLAAEKTDIAVVVLDIAEVIAAKKAGVPFKKAFKDEAEWSLLFAKKHTPVVFALNKIDEILLSAEAQEKSRGKLDNAAIEAAKCWVYEENSAVMGKNADNSFEVVAVSALKGKGMDAVISALTRLLPEDFGQEFILGDLVCETDLVLLVMPQDIQAPKGRLILPQVQTLRELLDRKCLVMSTTTDKMTDALAALSHAPKLIVTDSQVFGYVYEHKPAESMLTSFSVLFAAYKGDLPYYVESARAIDALKPSSRVLIAECCTHAPLAEDIGRVKLPNLLRKRVGEELTVDITSGTDFPDNLSQYDLVIQCGACMFNRKYVLSRIDRARTQHVPMTNYGVAIAHLTGILDKVSMP
;
A
#
# COMPACT_ATOMS: atom_id res chain seq x y z
N MET A 1 10.02 11.07 -18.36
CA MET A 1 11.31 10.59 -17.85
C MET A 1 11.15 10.38 -16.35
N GLY A 2 11.15 9.15 -15.85
CA GLY A 2 11.10 8.88 -14.41
C GLY A 2 12.39 9.33 -13.75
N ASN A 3 12.29 10.20 -12.75
CA ASN A 3 13.41 10.87 -12.11
C ASN A 3 14.19 9.89 -11.21
N LEU A 4 15.52 10.03 -11.11
CA LEU A 4 16.40 9.11 -10.37
C LEU A 4 16.13 9.01 -8.84
N ASN A 5 15.31 9.91 -8.29
CA ASN A 5 15.03 10.01 -6.85
C ASN A 5 13.60 9.57 -6.47
N GLU A 6 12.85 8.97 -7.39
CA GLU A 6 11.52 8.48 -7.09
C GLU A 6 11.61 7.12 -6.38
N THR A 7 11.71 7.12 -5.05
CA THR A 7 11.34 5.92 -4.26
C THR A 7 9.95 5.49 -4.75
N PRO A 8 9.74 4.23 -5.19
CA PRO A 8 8.45 3.80 -5.69
C PRO A 8 7.37 4.08 -4.65
N SER A 9 6.29 4.73 -5.06
CA SER A 9 5.14 5.06 -4.19
C SER A 9 4.67 3.84 -3.38
N ALA A 10 4.74 2.64 -3.96
CA ALA A 10 4.40 1.35 -3.36
C ALA A 10 5.06 1.03 -2.00
N ASN A 11 6.16 1.69 -1.62
CA ASN A 11 6.84 1.48 -0.34
C ASN A 11 6.74 2.68 0.62
N ARG A 12 5.96 3.70 0.24
CA ARG A 12 5.79 4.90 1.05
C ARG A 12 4.51 4.79 1.86
N LEU A 13 4.47 5.50 2.99
CA LEU A 13 3.25 5.69 3.75
C LEU A 13 2.17 6.35 2.90
N HIS A 14 1.03 5.71 2.73
CA HIS A 14 -0.11 6.25 2.00
C HIS A 14 -1.09 6.93 2.98
N ILE A 15 -1.17 8.26 2.89
CA ILE A 15 -2.06 9.09 3.70
C ILE A 15 -3.22 9.54 2.82
N GLY A 16 -4.42 9.00 3.05
CA GLY A 16 -5.61 9.39 2.29
C GLY A 16 -6.35 10.56 2.93
N ILE A 17 -6.74 11.55 2.13
CA ILE A 17 -7.48 12.73 2.61
C ILE A 17 -8.92 12.65 2.12
N TYR A 18 -9.83 12.51 3.07
CA TYR A 18 -11.24 12.21 2.87
C TYR A 18 -12.14 13.28 3.51
N GLY A 19 -13.41 13.33 3.15
CA GLY A 19 -14.38 14.30 3.64
C GLY A 19 -15.30 14.82 2.54
N LYS A 20 -16.38 15.49 2.91
CA LYS A 20 -17.34 16.09 1.97
C LYS A 20 -16.71 17.11 1.00
N THR A 21 -17.39 17.41 -0.09
CA THR A 21 -17.07 18.54 -0.97
C THR A 21 -17.02 19.82 -0.13
N ASN A 22 -16.07 20.72 -0.45
CA ASN A 22 -15.90 22.00 0.26
C ASN A 22 -15.56 21.95 1.78
N SER A 23 -15.28 20.78 2.35
CA SER A 23 -14.75 20.62 3.72
C SER A 23 -13.32 21.19 3.89
N GLY A 24 -12.63 21.45 2.77
CA GLY A 24 -11.28 22.02 2.75
C GLY A 24 -10.14 21.00 2.63
N LYS A 25 -10.42 19.79 2.10
CA LYS A 25 -9.40 18.74 1.80
C LYS A 25 -8.17 19.28 1.06
N SER A 26 -8.36 19.90 -0.11
CA SER A 26 -7.25 20.40 -0.92
C SER A 26 -6.48 21.52 -0.23
N SER A 27 -7.17 22.39 0.52
CA SER A 27 -6.52 23.41 1.35
C SER A 27 -5.69 22.78 2.47
N LEU A 28 -6.18 21.72 3.10
CA LEU A 28 -5.46 21.00 4.15
C LEU A 28 -4.18 20.36 3.59
N ILE A 29 -4.26 19.72 2.41
CA ILE A 29 -3.08 19.18 1.72
C ILE A 29 -2.04 20.28 1.52
N ASN A 30 -2.43 21.42 0.94
CA ASN A 30 -1.47 22.51 0.69
C ASN A 30 -0.87 23.06 2.00
N ALA A 31 -1.67 23.17 3.06
CA ALA A 31 -1.22 23.67 4.35
C ALA A 31 -0.27 22.69 5.08
N VAL A 32 -0.52 21.38 5.01
CA VAL A 32 0.33 20.35 5.62
C VAL A 32 1.65 20.21 4.86
N THR A 33 1.62 20.30 3.53
CA THR A 33 2.81 20.09 2.70
C THR A 33 3.79 21.25 2.72
N LYS A 34 3.35 22.48 3.05
CA LYS A 34 4.16 23.72 3.03
C LYS A 34 4.95 23.95 1.73
N GLN A 35 4.62 23.22 0.66
CA GLN A 35 5.18 23.41 -0.67
C GLN A 35 4.13 24.12 -1.51
N GLU A 36 4.54 25.16 -2.24
CA GLU A 36 3.82 25.60 -3.42
C GLU A 36 3.93 24.52 -4.50
N VAL A 37 3.33 23.35 -4.26
CA VAL A 37 2.95 22.48 -5.37
C VAL A 37 1.90 23.31 -6.09
N SER A 38 2.32 23.93 -7.20
CA SER A 38 1.45 24.75 -8.00
C SER A 38 0.16 23.97 -8.22
N ILE A 39 -0.93 24.52 -7.73
CA ILE A 39 -2.25 24.16 -8.23
C ILE A 39 -2.29 24.74 -9.64
N VAL A 40 -1.59 24.12 -10.58
CA VAL A 40 -2.17 23.99 -11.90
C VAL A 40 -3.15 22.84 -11.72
N ALA A 41 -4.35 23.21 -11.26
CA ALA A 41 -5.47 22.32 -11.36
C ALA A 41 -5.61 21.96 -12.84
N ASP A 42 -5.40 20.68 -13.16
CA ASP A 42 -6.36 20.03 -14.04
C ASP A 42 -7.74 20.41 -13.49
N VAL A 43 -8.53 21.09 -14.31
CA VAL A 43 -9.82 21.69 -13.97
C VAL A 43 -10.58 20.82 -12.97
N ALA A 44 -10.82 21.36 -11.77
CA ALA A 44 -11.55 20.67 -10.71
C ALA A 44 -12.86 20.11 -11.28
N GLY A 45 -13.03 18.78 -11.26
CA GLY A 45 -14.18 18.11 -11.89
C GLY A 45 -13.86 17.28 -13.14
N THR A 46 -12.64 17.30 -13.67
CA THR A 46 -12.32 16.64 -14.96
C THR A 46 -11.62 15.29 -14.83
N THR A 47 -10.85 15.05 -13.78
CA THR A 47 -10.18 13.78 -13.53
C THR A 47 -11.07 12.86 -12.70
N THR A 48 -11.24 11.61 -13.13
CA THR A 48 -12.01 10.62 -12.36
C THR A 48 -11.17 9.93 -11.29
N ASP A 49 -9.83 9.97 -11.41
CA ASP A 49 -8.90 9.27 -10.52
C ASP A 49 -8.42 10.11 -9.33
N PRO A 50 -8.31 9.52 -8.12
CA PRO A 50 -7.60 10.10 -6.99
C PRO A 50 -6.18 10.52 -7.39
N VAL A 51 -5.74 11.68 -6.90
CA VAL A 51 -4.40 12.19 -7.23
C VAL A 51 -3.41 11.74 -6.16
N TYR A 52 -2.40 10.98 -6.57
CA TYR A 52 -1.33 10.49 -5.71
C TYR A 52 -0.15 11.45 -5.78
N LYS A 53 0.19 12.07 -4.65
CA LYS A 53 1.26 13.08 -4.55
C LYS A 53 2.40 12.54 -3.68
N PRO A 54 3.49 12.04 -4.28
CA PRO A 54 4.66 11.59 -3.53
C PRO A 54 5.39 12.80 -2.95
N MET A 55 5.74 12.75 -1.67
CA MET A 55 6.45 13.84 -0.98
C MET A 55 7.19 13.32 0.25
N GLU A 56 7.82 14.23 0.98
CA GLU A 56 8.47 13.97 2.26
C GLU A 56 7.89 14.92 3.30
N ILE A 57 7.34 14.36 4.40
CA ILE A 57 6.77 15.13 5.50
C ILE A 57 7.61 14.83 6.73
N HIS A 58 8.34 15.82 7.24
CA HIS A 58 9.06 15.65 8.51
C HIS A 58 8.07 15.68 9.68
N PRO A 59 8.09 14.72 10.64
CA PRO A 59 9.05 13.62 10.83
C PRO A 59 8.60 12.25 10.25
N LEU A 60 7.48 12.18 9.53
CA LEU A 60 6.93 10.94 8.95
C LEU A 60 7.82 10.30 7.87
N GLY A 61 8.69 11.09 7.23
CA GLY A 61 9.54 10.64 6.13
C GLY A 61 8.80 10.60 4.79
N PRO A 62 9.22 9.73 3.84
CA PRO A 62 8.64 9.66 2.51
C PRO A 62 7.22 9.08 2.54
N CYS A 63 6.26 9.84 2.04
CA CYS A 63 4.84 9.46 2.00
C CYS A 63 4.23 9.76 0.62
N VAL A 64 3.00 9.29 0.43
CA VAL A 64 2.12 9.62 -0.68
C VAL A 64 0.83 10.14 -0.09
N ILE A 65 0.50 11.38 -0.42
CA ILE A 65 -0.82 11.94 -0.11
C ILE A 65 -1.78 11.50 -1.22
N ILE A 66 -2.90 10.89 -0.85
CA ILE A 66 -3.96 10.49 -1.76
C ILE A 66 -5.10 11.51 -1.62
N ASP A 67 -5.24 12.36 -2.63
CA ASP A 67 -6.31 13.36 -2.72
C ASP A 67 -7.56 12.69 -3.30
N THR A 68 -8.60 12.51 -2.47
CA THR A 68 -9.82 11.80 -2.89
C THR A 68 -10.97 12.76 -3.21
N ALA A 69 -11.96 12.23 -3.92
CA ALA A 69 -13.20 12.97 -4.16
C ALA A 69 -13.98 13.22 -2.85
N GLY A 70 -14.96 14.11 -2.91
CA GLY A 70 -15.93 14.28 -1.82
C GLY A 70 -16.82 13.05 -1.66
N PHE A 71 -17.26 12.77 -0.44
CA PHE A 71 -18.19 11.67 -0.17
C PHE A 71 -19.56 11.87 -0.84
N ASP A 72 -19.94 13.12 -1.03
CA ASP A 72 -21.20 13.68 -1.54
C ASP A 72 -21.03 14.25 -2.97
N ASP A 73 -20.07 13.73 -3.74
CA ASP A 73 -19.86 14.20 -5.12
C ASP A 73 -21.01 13.71 -6.03
N ASP A 74 -22.03 14.55 -6.21
CA ASP A 74 -23.20 14.32 -7.08
C ASP A 74 -22.96 14.74 -8.54
N SER A 75 -21.71 14.97 -8.98
CA SER A 75 -21.42 15.33 -10.37
C SER A 75 -21.74 14.18 -11.35
N GLU A 76 -21.76 14.47 -12.66
CA GLU A 76 -21.99 13.45 -13.70
C GLU A 76 -20.98 12.27 -13.65
N LEU A 77 -19.83 12.49 -13.02
CA LEU A 77 -18.78 11.49 -12.79
C LEU A 77 -18.71 11.03 -11.31
N GLY A 78 -19.66 11.45 -10.49
CA GLY A 78 -19.71 11.28 -9.04
C GLY A 78 -19.63 9.82 -8.58
N GLU A 79 -20.51 8.96 -9.11
CA GLU A 79 -20.53 7.52 -8.76
C GLU A 79 -19.17 6.85 -9.00
N ARG A 80 -18.56 7.08 -10.18
CA ARG A 80 -17.23 6.54 -10.52
C ARG A 80 -16.12 7.10 -9.64
N ARG A 81 -16.26 8.33 -9.15
CA ARG A 81 -15.30 8.96 -8.24
C ARG A 81 -15.41 8.41 -6.82
N VAL A 82 -16.62 8.10 -6.36
CA VAL A 82 -16.85 7.43 -5.07
C VAL A 82 -16.28 6.02 -5.11
N GLU A 83 -16.53 5.24 -6.18
CA GLU A 83 -15.92 3.92 -6.40
C GLU A 83 -14.38 3.99 -6.33
N LYS A 84 -13.77 4.95 -7.02
CA LYS A 84 -12.32 5.14 -6.98
C LYS A 84 -11.81 5.62 -5.61
N THR A 85 -12.64 6.33 -4.84
CA THR A 85 -12.32 6.71 -3.46
C THR A 85 -12.33 5.51 -2.53
N HIS A 86 -13.22 4.52 -2.77
CA HIS A 86 -13.16 3.23 -2.07
C HIS A 86 -11.87 2.46 -2.40
N LEU A 87 -11.48 2.40 -3.68
CA LEU A 87 -10.20 1.79 -4.07
C LEU A 87 -8.99 2.53 -3.49
N ALA A 88 -9.05 3.85 -3.33
CA ALA A 88 -8.01 4.60 -2.61
C ALA A 88 -7.93 4.18 -1.14
N ALA A 89 -9.07 3.95 -0.47
CA ALA A 89 -9.11 3.51 0.92
C ALA A 89 -8.51 2.11 1.14
N GLU A 90 -8.54 1.23 0.13
CA GLU A 90 -7.82 -0.04 0.14
C GLU A 90 -6.29 0.14 0.22
N LYS A 91 -5.79 1.26 -0.30
CA LYS A 91 -4.35 1.60 -0.34
C LYS A 91 -3.94 2.49 0.82
N THR A 92 -4.87 3.04 1.58
CA THR A 92 -4.58 4.04 2.61
C THR A 92 -4.10 3.41 3.91
N ASP A 93 -2.88 3.70 4.30
CA ASP A 93 -2.31 3.26 5.57
C ASP A 93 -2.90 4.06 6.74
N ILE A 94 -3.03 5.39 6.60
CA ILE A 94 -3.71 6.28 7.55
C ILE A 94 -4.67 7.23 6.83
N ALA A 95 -5.89 7.36 7.32
CA ALA A 95 -6.90 8.27 6.78
C ALA A 95 -6.95 9.59 7.56
N VAL A 96 -7.12 10.71 6.87
CA VAL A 96 -7.49 12.01 7.44
C VAL A 96 -8.89 12.35 6.96
N VAL A 97 -9.85 12.43 7.87
CA VAL A 97 -11.24 12.79 7.55
C VAL A 97 -11.45 14.26 7.95
N VAL A 98 -11.74 15.10 6.96
CA VAL A 98 -11.95 16.54 7.15
C VAL A 98 -13.42 16.84 7.38
N LEU A 99 -13.70 17.49 8.51
CA LEU A 99 -15.05 17.92 8.92
C LEU A 99 -15.10 19.45 9.02
N ASP A 100 -16.24 20.04 8.69
CA ASP A 100 -16.48 21.45 8.99
C ASP A 100 -16.86 21.61 10.46
N ILE A 101 -16.08 22.37 11.23
CA ILE A 101 -16.33 22.52 12.67
C ILE A 101 -17.63 23.27 12.96
N ALA A 102 -18.11 24.14 12.08
CA ALA A 102 -19.36 24.87 12.28
C ALA A 102 -20.56 23.90 12.25
N GLU A 103 -20.54 22.92 11.34
CA GLU A 103 -21.54 21.85 11.28
C GLU A 103 -21.50 20.98 12.54
N VAL A 104 -20.30 20.66 13.03
CA VAL A 104 -20.11 19.87 14.25
C VAL A 104 -20.72 20.57 15.45
N ILE A 105 -20.43 21.87 15.62
CA ILE A 105 -20.98 22.68 16.72
C ILE A 105 -22.51 22.78 16.60
N ALA A 106 -23.04 22.96 15.39
CA ALA A 106 -24.48 23.03 15.15
C ALA A 106 -25.18 21.70 15.50
N ALA A 107 -24.65 20.56 15.05
CA ALA A 107 -25.19 19.24 15.36
C ALA A 107 -25.18 18.94 16.86
N LYS A 108 -24.05 19.24 17.53
CA LYS A 108 -23.92 19.11 18.99
C LYS A 108 -24.96 19.97 19.72
N LYS A 109 -25.13 21.23 19.33
CA LYS A 109 -26.10 22.16 19.96
C LYS A 109 -27.54 21.69 19.76
N ALA A 110 -27.84 21.12 18.59
CA ALA A 110 -29.15 20.56 18.28
C ALA A 110 -29.41 19.18 18.93
N GLY A 111 -28.41 18.57 19.57
CA GLY A 111 -28.52 17.23 20.15
C GLY A 111 -28.72 16.13 19.09
N VAL A 112 -28.26 16.37 17.86
CA VAL A 112 -28.37 15.39 16.77
C VAL A 112 -27.15 14.45 16.85
N PRO A 113 -27.35 13.12 16.95
CA PRO A 113 -26.24 12.17 17.02
C PRO A 113 -25.32 12.24 15.80
N PHE A 114 -24.02 11.97 15.98
CA PHE A 114 -23.02 12.04 14.91
C PHE A 114 -23.40 11.18 13.71
N LYS A 115 -23.82 9.93 13.94
CA LYS A 115 -24.25 8.99 12.88
C LYS A 115 -25.40 9.54 12.01
N LYS A 116 -26.19 10.48 12.53
CA LYS A 116 -27.29 11.13 11.80
C LYS A 116 -26.85 12.43 11.13
N ALA A 117 -26.05 13.25 11.79
CA ALA A 117 -25.56 14.52 11.25
C ALA A 117 -24.46 14.34 10.18
N PHE A 118 -23.62 13.32 10.36
CA PHE A 118 -22.44 13.00 9.56
C PHE A 118 -22.54 11.55 9.06
N LYS A 119 -23.62 11.26 8.33
CA LYS A 119 -23.96 9.90 7.89
C LYS A 119 -22.82 9.29 7.07
N ASP A 120 -22.33 10.00 6.06
CA ASP A 120 -21.29 9.50 5.18
C ASP A 120 -19.98 9.32 5.95
N GLU A 121 -19.58 10.30 6.77
CA GLU A 121 -18.38 10.20 7.57
C GLU A 121 -18.44 9.05 8.59
N ALA A 122 -19.62 8.75 9.13
CA ALA A 122 -19.83 7.58 9.98
C ALA A 122 -19.71 6.26 9.19
N GLU A 123 -20.21 6.18 7.96
CA GLU A 123 -20.04 5.01 7.08
C GLU A 123 -18.56 4.80 6.71
N TRP A 124 -17.82 5.86 6.40
CA TRP A 124 -16.38 5.81 6.15
C TRP A 124 -15.60 5.41 7.41
N SER A 125 -16.01 5.89 8.59
CA SER A 125 -15.39 5.50 9.87
C SER A 125 -15.53 4.00 10.11
N LEU A 126 -16.70 3.43 9.83
CA LEU A 126 -16.92 1.98 9.90
C LEU A 126 -16.08 1.21 8.87
N LEU A 127 -15.93 1.74 7.66
CA LEU A 127 -15.08 1.14 6.63
C LEU A 127 -13.61 1.11 7.07
N PHE A 128 -13.09 2.22 7.60
CA PHE A 128 -11.71 2.31 8.08
C PHE A 128 -11.48 1.41 9.29
N ALA A 129 -12.42 1.34 10.23
CA ALA A 129 -12.40 0.39 11.34
C ALA A 129 -12.33 -1.06 10.87
N LYS A 130 -13.20 -1.46 9.92
CA LYS A 130 -13.19 -2.81 9.33
C LYS A 130 -11.85 -3.15 8.64
N LYS A 131 -11.14 -2.14 8.14
CA LYS A 131 -9.86 -2.28 7.45
C LYS A 131 -8.63 -2.09 8.34
N HIS A 132 -8.83 -1.87 9.64
CA HIS A 132 -7.76 -1.53 10.57
C HIS A 132 -6.94 -0.32 10.06
N THR A 133 -7.62 0.69 9.51
CA THR A 133 -7.02 1.95 9.06
C THR A 133 -7.18 2.99 10.16
N PRO A 134 -6.09 3.49 10.77
CA PRO A 134 -6.16 4.59 11.72
C PRO A 134 -6.72 5.87 11.09
N VAL A 135 -7.43 6.67 11.87
CA VAL A 135 -8.12 7.88 11.38
C VAL A 135 -7.74 9.13 12.17
N VAL A 136 -7.40 10.22 11.48
CA VAL A 136 -7.33 11.57 12.05
C VAL A 136 -8.55 12.36 11.59
N PHE A 137 -9.44 12.74 12.51
CA PHE A 137 -10.50 13.70 12.22
C PHE A 137 -9.97 15.11 12.34
N ALA A 138 -9.90 15.83 11.22
CA ALA A 138 -9.49 17.23 11.17
C ALA A 138 -10.72 18.13 11.13
N LEU A 139 -11.06 18.74 12.28
CA LEU A 139 -12.11 19.76 12.38
C LEU A 139 -11.58 21.07 11.80
N ASN A 140 -11.90 21.32 10.53
CA ASN A 140 -11.38 22.44 9.76
C ASN A 140 -12.23 23.71 9.94
N LYS A 141 -11.70 24.85 9.46
CA LYS A 141 -12.32 26.19 9.50
C LYS A 141 -12.49 26.75 10.92
N ILE A 142 -11.58 26.39 11.84
CA ILE A 142 -11.63 26.95 13.21
C ILE A 142 -11.52 28.47 13.24
N ASP A 143 -10.99 29.10 12.18
CA ASP A 143 -10.91 30.56 12.05
C ASP A 143 -12.26 31.26 11.93
N GLU A 144 -13.33 30.51 11.66
CA GLU A 144 -14.71 31.01 11.66
C GLU A 144 -15.36 30.95 13.05
N ILE A 145 -14.77 30.20 13.99
CA ILE A 145 -15.33 29.98 15.33
C ILE A 145 -14.85 31.07 16.29
N LEU A 146 -15.57 32.19 16.27
CA LEU A 146 -15.28 33.38 17.07
C LEU A 146 -16.17 33.45 18.32
N LEU A 147 -15.64 34.10 19.37
CA LEU A 147 -16.42 34.41 20.57
C LEU A 147 -17.69 35.22 20.24
N SER A 148 -18.75 35.00 21.01
CA SER A 148 -20.01 35.75 20.87
C SER A 148 -19.81 37.26 21.04
N ALA A 149 -20.68 38.07 20.43
CA ALA A 149 -20.60 39.54 20.49
C ALA A 149 -20.56 40.07 21.94
N GLU A 150 -21.25 39.39 22.87
CA GLU A 150 -21.28 39.70 24.31
C GLU A 150 -19.93 39.41 25.00
N ALA A 151 -19.20 38.38 24.56
CA ALA A 151 -17.88 38.02 25.07
C ALA A 151 -16.72 38.80 24.39
N GLN A 152 -17.01 39.60 23.36
CA GLN A 152 -16.00 40.34 22.58
C GLN A 152 -15.55 41.67 23.21
N GLU A 153 -16.11 42.09 24.34
CA GLU A 153 -15.91 43.41 24.96
C GLU A 153 -14.45 43.72 25.38
N LYS A 154 -13.55 42.72 25.40
CA LYS A 154 -12.09 42.89 25.64
C LYS A 154 -11.17 42.15 24.67
N SER A 155 -11.69 41.39 23.70
CA SER A 155 -10.89 40.46 22.89
C SER A 155 -11.48 40.17 21.51
N ARG A 156 -11.78 41.23 20.75
CA ARG A 156 -12.25 41.16 19.36
C ARG A 156 -11.40 40.18 18.52
N GLY A 157 -12.08 39.28 17.81
CA GLY A 157 -11.44 38.35 16.86
C GLY A 157 -10.71 37.16 17.50
N LYS A 158 -10.83 36.93 18.82
CA LYS A 158 -10.34 35.68 19.42
C LYS A 158 -11.26 34.50 19.10
N LEU A 159 -10.63 33.35 18.88
CA LEU A 159 -11.30 32.08 18.71
C LEU A 159 -12.02 31.67 19.99
N ASP A 160 -13.19 31.05 19.84
CA ASP A 160 -13.87 30.38 20.94
C ASP A 160 -13.24 28.99 21.17
N ASN A 161 -12.09 28.99 21.86
CA ASN A 161 -11.36 27.75 22.17
C ASN A 161 -12.21 26.77 23.00
N ALA A 162 -13.15 27.26 23.81
CA ALA A 162 -14.03 26.38 24.58
C ALA A 162 -15.01 25.65 23.67
N ALA A 163 -15.60 26.33 22.70
CA ALA A 163 -16.44 25.70 21.68
C ALA A 163 -15.64 24.70 20.82
N ILE A 164 -14.41 25.05 20.44
CA ILE A 164 -13.53 24.16 19.65
C ILE A 164 -13.21 22.87 20.43
N GLU A 165 -12.79 22.98 21.69
CA GLU A 165 -12.50 21.78 22.51
C GLU A 165 -13.76 20.96 22.79
N ALA A 166 -14.90 21.60 23.05
CA ALA A 166 -16.18 20.91 23.21
C ALA A 166 -16.60 20.16 21.93
N ALA A 167 -16.31 20.70 20.75
CA ALA A 167 -16.56 20.03 19.47
C ALA A 167 -15.64 18.81 19.28
N LYS A 168 -14.35 18.93 19.60
CA LYS A 168 -13.40 17.81 19.55
C LYS A 168 -13.84 16.65 20.46
N CYS A 169 -14.17 16.93 21.72
CA CYS A 169 -14.64 15.91 22.66
C CYS A 169 -15.92 15.24 22.17
N TRP A 170 -16.87 16.01 21.63
CA TRP A 170 -18.12 15.46 21.12
C TRP A 170 -17.91 14.52 19.93
N VAL A 171 -17.08 14.89 18.94
CA VAL A 171 -16.73 14.00 17.82
C VAL A 171 -16.03 12.75 18.33
N TYR A 172 -15.12 12.88 19.30
CA TYR A 172 -14.42 11.73 19.87
C TYR A 172 -15.38 10.75 20.55
N GLU A 173 -16.27 11.23 21.41
CA GLU A 173 -17.24 10.40 22.13
C GLU A 173 -18.23 9.71 21.18
N GLU A 174 -18.84 10.48 20.28
CA GLU A 174 -19.84 9.95 19.36
C GLU A 174 -19.24 8.98 18.34
N ASN A 175 -18.07 9.30 17.78
CA ASN A 175 -17.43 8.42 16.81
C ASN A 175 -16.86 7.15 17.48
N SER A 176 -16.44 7.22 18.74
CA SER A 176 -16.11 6.02 19.53
C SER A 176 -17.33 5.08 19.63
N ALA A 177 -18.54 5.64 19.78
CA ALA A 177 -19.77 4.85 19.80
C ALA A 177 -20.11 4.26 18.43
N VAL A 178 -19.76 4.93 17.33
CA VAL A 178 -19.93 4.42 15.96
C VAL A 178 -18.99 3.25 15.68
N MET A 179 -17.69 3.41 15.96
CA MET A 179 -16.68 2.40 15.62
C MET A 179 -16.72 1.18 16.55
N GLY A 180 -17.30 1.33 17.75
CA GLY A 180 -17.36 0.27 18.76
C GLY A 180 -16.03 0.11 19.52
N LYS A 181 -16.09 -0.54 20.69
CA LYS A 181 -14.94 -0.75 21.60
C LYS A 181 -14.01 -1.89 21.14
N ASN A 182 -13.59 -1.89 19.88
CA ASN A 182 -12.53 -2.79 19.44
C ASN A 182 -11.18 -2.11 19.67
N ALA A 183 -10.23 -2.86 20.24
CA ALA A 183 -8.89 -2.35 20.58
C ALA A 183 -8.11 -1.84 19.36
N ASP A 184 -8.48 -2.25 18.15
CA ASP A 184 -7.80 -1.91 16.91
C ASP A 184 -8.26 -0.57 16.28
N ASN A 185 -9.33 0.05 16.81
CA ASN A 185 -9.88 1.29 16.26
C ASN A 185 -9.13 2.52 16.80
N SER A 186 -7.93 2.77 16.29
CA SER A 186 -7.14 3.94 16.67
C SER A 186 -7.56 5.18 15.87
N PHE A 187 -7.98 6.23 16.58
CA PHE A 187 -8.26 7.51 15.93
C PHE A 187 -7.97 8.70 16.85
N GLU A 188 -7.74 9.86 16.23
CA GLU A 188 -7.55 11.13 16.93
C GLU A 188 -8.42 12.24 16.33
N VAL A 189 -8.73 13.27 17.12
CA VAL A 189 -9.49 14.45 16.68
C VAL A 189 -8.65 15.70 16.90
N VAL A 190 -8.40 16.44 15.83
CA VAL A 190 -7.60 17.67 15.83
C VAL A 190 -8.40 18.83 15.25
N ALA A 191 -8.10 20.04 15.71
CA ALA A 191 -8.75 21.26 15.26
C ALA A 191 -7.78 22.09 14.42
N VAL A 192 -8.20 22.51 13.23
CA VAL A 192 -7.33 23.12 12.23
C VAL A 192 -7.98 24.28 11.49
N SER A 193 -7.15 25.20 11.00
CA SER A 193 -7.53 26.14 9.94
C SER A 193 -6.57 25.92 8.78
N ALA A 194 -7.03 25.21 7.76
CA ALA A 194 -6.27 25.05 6.52
C ALA A 194 -6.00 26.41 5.86
N LEU A 195 -6.93 27.36 5.95
CA LEU A 195 -6.79 28.70 5.38
C LEU A 195 -5.68 29.52 6.07
N LYS A 196 -5.58 29.43 7.41
CA LYS A 196 -4.59 30.17 8.21
C LYS A 196 -3.34 29.35 8.54
N GLY A 197 -3.25 28.10 8.09
CA GLY A 197 -2.17 27.17 8.45
C GLY A 197 -2.10 26.83 9.94
N LYS A 198 -3.17 27.03 10.71
CA LYS A 198 -3.18 26.72 12.16
C LYS A 198 -3.51 25.26 12.41
N GLY A 199 -2.81 24.63 13.36
CA GLY A 199 -3.06 23.24 13.77
C GLY A 199 -2.40 22.18 12.88
N MET A 200 -1.60 22.56 11.87
CA MET A 200 -0.92 21.59 11.00
C MET A 200 0.06 20.69 11.76
N ASP A 201 0.79 21.25 12.74
CA ASP A 201 1.69 20.47 13.58
C ASP A 201 0.93 19.44 14.43
N ALA A 202 -0.32 19.74 14.81
CA ALA A 202 -1.18 18.79 15.53
C ALA A 202 -1.62 17.64 14.61
N VAL A 203 -1.92 17.92 13.33
CA VAL A 203 -2.20 16.88 12.31
C VAL A 203 -0.98 15.98 12.15
N ILE A 204 0.20 16.55 11.93
CA ILE A 204 1.44 15.78 11.76
C ILE A 204 1.74 14.95 13.01
N SER A 205 1.54 15.51 14.20
CA SER A 205 1.74 14.80 15.46
C SER A 205 0.74 13.65 15.64
N ALA A 206 -0.53 13.84 15.28
CA ALA A 206 -1.55 12.80 15.31
C ALA A 206 -1.24 11.68 14.30
N LEU A 207 -0.85 12.04 13.07
CA LEU A 207 -0.37 11.06 12.08
C LEU A 207 0.81 10.25 12.62
N THR A 208 1.77 10.91 13.29
CA THR A 208 2.95 10.24 13.85
C THR A 208 2.59 9.26 14.96
N ARG A 209 1.64 9.61 15.84
CA ARG A 209 1.18 8.74 16.93
C ARG A 209 0.33 7.56 16.46
N LEU A 210 -0.40 7.75 15.36
CA LEU A 210 -1.24 6.71 14.76
C LEU A 210 -0.48 5.82 13.78
N LEU A 211 0.80 6.11 13.50
CA LEU A 211 1.63 5.16 12.77
C LEU A 211 1.75 3.87 13.58
N PRO A 212 1.47 2.70 12.98
CA PRO A 212 1.77 1.43 13.61
C PRO A 212 3.25 1.39 14.06
N GLU A 213 3.53 0.85 15.24
CA GLU A 213 4.90 0.79 15.79
C GLU A 213 5.86 0.05 14.85
N ASP A 214 5.33 -0.92 14.09
CA ASP A 214 6.01 -1.74 13.09
C ASP A 214 6.01 -1.13 11.67
N PHE A 215 5.44 0.07 11.48
CA PHE A 215 5.37 0.68 10.15
C PHE A 215 6.77 0.96 9.59
N GLY A 216 7.10 0.28 8.49
CA GLY A 216 8.43 0.36 7.88
C GLY A 216 9.50 -0.51 8.55
N GLN A 217 9.14 -1.33 9.56
CA GLN A 217 10.03 -2.33 10.16
C GLN A 217 10.01 -3.68 9.43
N GLU A 218 9.17 -3.83 8.40
CA GLU A 218 9.18 -5.04 7.58
C GLU A 218 10.42 -5.08 6.71
N PHE A 219 11.27 -6.08 6.97
CA PHE A 219 12.49 -6.35 6.22
C PHE A 219 12.18 -7.32 5.08
N ILE A 220 12.66 -7.01 3.87
CA ILE A 220 12.56 -7.88 2.69
C ILE A 220 13.21 -9.24 2.98
N LEU A 221 14.31 -9.24 3.73
CA LEU A 221 15.06 -10.45 4.07
C LEU A 221 14.62 -11.08 5.39
N GLY A 222 13.66 -10.50 6.11
CA GLY A 222 13.22 -10.98 7.43
C GLY A 222 14.39 -11.30 8.35
N ASP A 223 14.43 -12.52 8.88
CA ASP A 223 15.49 -12.99 9.78
C ASP A 223 16.60 -13.79 9.07
N LEU A 224 16.62 -13.84 7.74
CA LEU A 224 17.61 -14.62 6.97
C LEU A 224 19.05 -14.16 7.15
N VAL A 225 19.25 -12.88 7.52
CA VAL A 225 20.57 -12.24 7.62
C VAL A 225 20.67 -11.39 8.87
N CYS A 226 21.88 -11.17 9.36
CA CYS A 226 22.23 -10.27 10.46
C CYS A 226 23.50 -9.48 10.12
N GLU A 227 23.89 -8.56 11.00
CA GLU A 227 25.08 -7.73 10.83
C GLU A 227 26.31 -8.59 10.47
N THR A 228 27.14 -8.12 9.54
CA THR A 228 28.36 -8.78 9.02
C THR A 228 28.19 -10.03 8.15
N ASP A 229 26.96 -10.54 7.95
CA ASP A 229 26.75 -11.69 7.06
C ASP A 229 27.15 -11.39 5.62
N LEU A 230 27.76 -12.39 4.96
CA LEU A 230 28.08 -12.33 3.54
C LEU A 230 26.92 -12.84 2.69
N VAL A 231 26.45 -11.99 1.76
CA VAL A 231 25.32 -12.27 0.87
C VAL A 231 25.74 -12.13 -0.58
N LEU A 232 25.42 -13.13 -1.40
CA LEU A 232 25.65 -13.12 -2.84
C LEU A 232 24.34 -12.89 -3.60
N LEU A 233 24.29 -11.83 -4.39
CA LEU A 233 23.16 -11.51 -5.28
C LEU A 233 23.49 -11.98 -6.70
N VAL A 234 22.78 -13.00 -7.19
CA VAL A 234 22.91 -13.50 -8.57
C VAL A 234 21.82 -12.88 -9.43
N MET A 235 22.21 -11.90 -10.24
CA MET A 235 21.31 -11.01 -10.99
C MET A 235 21.64 -11.11 -12.49
N PRO A 236 20.88 -11.90 -13.29
CA PRO A 236 21.08 -11.95 -14.74
C PRO A 236 20.84 -10.58 -15.38
N GLN A 237 21.40 -10.35 -16.58
CA GLN A 237 21.06 -9.18 -17.37
C GLN A 237 19.59 -9.25 -17.76
N ASP A 238 18.77 -8.45 -17.10
CA ASP A 238 17.34 -8.39 -17.37
C ASP A 238 17.10 -7.46 -18.56
N ILE A 239 16.59 -8.02 -19.66
CA ILE A 239 16.20 -7.26 -20.87
C ILE A 239 15.13 -6.22 -20.51
N GLN A 240 14.35 -6.46 -19.45
CA GLN A 240 13.26 -5.59 -19.02
C GLN A 240 13.75 -4.36 -18.22
N ALA A 241 14.99 -4.37 -17.73
CA ALA A 241 15.56 -3.21 -17.06
C ALA A 241 16.01 -2.16 -18.10
N PRO A 242 15.69 -0.87 -17.92
CA PRO A 242 16.25 0.18 -18.77
C PRO A 242 17.77 0.10 -18.78
N LYS A 243 18.40 0.30 -19.95
CA LYS A 243 19.87 0.27 -20.08
C LYS A 243 20.54 1.06 -18.95
N GLY A 244 21.41 0.39 -18.20
CA GLY A 244 22.17 0.97 -17.08
C GLY A 244 21.42 1.03 -15.75
N ARG A 245 20.33 0.28 -15.56
CA ARG A 245 19.59 0.22 -14.29
C ARG A 245 19.39 -1.23 -13.81
N LEU A 246 19.36 -1.42 -12.50
CA LEU A 246 18.86 -2.65 -11.87
C LEU A 246 17.33 -2.59 -11.75
N ILE A 247 16.68 -3.76 -11.69
CA ILE A 247 15.25 -3.80 -11.38
C ILE A 247 15.00 -3.46 -9.91
N LEU A 248 13.81 -2.96 -9.61
CA LEU A 248 13.49 -2.47 -8.27
C LEU A 248 13.74 -3.50 -7.14
N PRO A 249 13.33 -4.78 -7.25
CA PRO A 249 13.62 -5.77 -6.21
C PRO A 249 15.12 -5.91 -5.88
N GLN A 250 15.99 -5.81 -6.88
CA GLN A 250 17.44 -5.88 -6.69
C GLN A 250 17.96 -4.66 -5.94
N VAL A 251 17.52 -3.45 -6.32
CA VAL A 251 17.92 -2.20 -5.66
C VAL A 251 17.51 -2.20 -4.19
N GLN A 252 16.27 -2.60 -3.90
CA GLN A 252 15.76 -2.58 -2.52
C GLN A 252 16.42 -3.63 -1.63
N THR A 253 16.61 -4.85 -2.14
CA THR A 253 17.31 -5.92 -1.40
C THR A 253 18.75 -5.51 -1.11
N LEU A 254 19.45 -4.93 -2.09
CA LEU A 254 20.81 -4.41 -1.90
C LEU A 254 20.84 -3.28 -0.86
N ARG A 255 19.88 -2.35 -0.91
CA ARG A 255 19.80 -1.24 0.04
C ARG A 255 19.62 -1.75 1.48
N GLU A 256 18.69 -2.67 1.70
CA GLU A 256 18.45 -3.25 3.02
C GLU A 256 19.68 -3.99 3.56
N LEU A 257 20.35 -4.78 2.73
CA LEU A 257 21.58 -5.46 3.14
C LEU A 257 22.65 -4.47 3.61
N LEU A 258 22.79 -3.32 2.93
CA LEU A 258 23.70 -2.26 3.34
C LEU A 258 23.25 -1.56 4.63
N ASP A 259 21.95 -1.30 4.79
CA ASP A 259 21.39 -0.72 6.02
C ASP A 259 21.63 -1.65 7.23
N ARG A 260 21.57 -2.97 7.02
CA ARG A 260 21.91 -4.01 8.02
C ARG A 260 23.41 -4.28 8.13
N LYS A 261 24.25 -3.54 7.41
CA LYS A 261 25.73 -3.67 7.36
C LYS A 261 26.19 -5.10 7.04
N CYS A 262 25.47 -5.78 6.15
CA CYS A 262 25.91 -7.03 5.55
C CYS A 262 27.03 -6.78 4.54
N LEU A 263 27.87 -7.78 4.30
CA LEU A 263 28.81 -7.79 3.18
C LEU A 263 28.08 -8.28 1.95
N VAL A 264 28.04 -7.49 0.87
CA VAL A 264 27.26 -7.84 -0.32
C VAL A 264 28.17 -7.96 -1.54
N MET A 265 28.05 -9.06 -2.25
CA MET A 265 28.64 -9.24 -3.57
C MET A 265 27.54 -9.52 -4.60
N SER A 266 27.67 -8.98 -5.80
CA SER A 266 26.71 -9.18 -6.88
C SER A 266 27.37 -9.66 -8.15
N THR A 267 26.69 -10.52 -8.90
CA THR A 267 27.23 -11.19 -10.09
C THR A 267 26.12 -11.48 -11.09
N THR A 268 26.48 -11.55 -12.38
CA THR A 268 25.64 -12.21 -13.39
C THR A 268 25.73 -13.74 -13.23
N THR A 269 24.76 -14.46 -13.78
CA THR A 269 24.67 -15.92 -13.66
C THR A 269 25.90 -16.64 -14.17
N ASP A 270 26.47 -16.19 -15.30
CA ASP A 270 27.68 -16.74 -15.92
C ASP A 270 28.95 -16.51 -15.09
N LYS A 271 28.91 -15.57 -14.14
CA LYS A 271 30.03 -15.21 -13.26
C LYS A 271 29.90 -15.73 -11.84
N MET A 272 28.81 -16.43 -11.52
CA MET A 272 28.55 -16.93 -10.17
C MET A 272 29.65 -17.85 -9.62
N THR A 273 30.17 -18.76 -10.43
CA THR A 273 31.21 -19.71 -10.00
C THR A 273 32.54 -19.00 -9.77
N ASP A 274 32.92 -18.07 -10.65
CA ASP A 274 34.10 -17.20 -10.49
C ASP A 274 33.97 -16.37 -9.21
N ALA A 275 32.78 -15.83 -8.96
CA ALA A 275 32.42 -15.08 -7.75
C ALA A 275 32.62 -15.94 -6.49
N LEU A 276 32.04 -17.13 -6.44
CA LEU A 276 32.19 -18.04 -5.30
C LEU A 276 33.66 -18.41 -5.03
N ALA A 277 34.45 -18.61 -6.09
CA ALA A 277 35.88 -18.90 -5.96
C ALA A 277 36.72 -17.72 -5.44
N ALA A 278 36.24 -16.48 -5.63
CA ALA A 278 36.90 -15.28 -5.13
C ALA A 278 36.58 -14.97 -3.65
N LEU A 279 35.53 -15.58 -3.09
CA LEU A 279 35.14 -15.39 -1.69
C LEU A 279 36.02 -16.23 -0.76
N SER A 280 36.38 -15.68 0.39
CA SER A 280 37.22 -16.39 1.39
C SER A 280 36.46 -17.50 2.12
N HIS A 281 35.13 -17.46 2.12
CA HIS A 281 34.23 -18.44 2.70
C HIS A 281 32.87 -18.36 1.97
N ALA A 282 32.04 -19.39 2.12
CA ALA A 282 30.72 -19.43 1.50
C ALA A 282 29.84 -18.27 2.00
N PRO A 283 29.04 -17.63 1.11
CA PRO A 283 28.04 -16.68 1.54
C PRO A 283 26.99 -17.38 2.40
N LYS A 284 26.49 -16.74 3.45
CA LYS A 284 25.40 -17.26 4.28
C LYS A 284 24.13 -17.42 3.44
N LEU A 285 23.84 -16.41 2.62
CA LEU A 285 22.64 -16.36 1.78
C LEU A 285 23.00 -16.03 0.34
N ILE A 286 22.37 -16.76 -0.58
CA ILE A 286 22.35 -16.42 -2.00
C ILE A 286 20.92 -16.00 -2.36
N VAL A 287 20.77 -14.82 -2.97
CA VAL A 287 19.49 -14.35 -3.52
C VAL A 287 19.62 -14.34 -5.04
N THR A 288 18.67 -14.96 -5.73
CA THR A 288 18.73 -15.06 -7.19
C THR A 288 17.40 -14.77 -7.88
N ASP A 289 17.45 -14.57 -9.20
CA ASP A 289 16.25 -14.53 -10.02
C ASP A 289 15.66 -15.94 -10.21
N SER A 290 14.33 -16.03 -10.18
CA SER A 290 13.61 -17.30 -10.30
C SER A 290 13.89 -18.03 -11.63
N GLN A 291 14.30 -17.31 -12.68
CA GLN A 291 14.65 -17.90 -13.97
C GLN A 291 15.91 -18.76 -13.93
N VAL A 292 16.87 -18.43 -13.07
CA VAL A 292 18.17 -19.12 -12.98
C VAL A 292 18.32 -19.91 -11.68
N PHE A 293 17.26 -20.00 -10.87
CA PHE A 293 17.27 -20.64 -9.57
C PHE A 293 17.82 -22.08 -9.60
N GLY A 294 17.41 -22.88 -10.59
CA GLY A 294 17.88 -24.27 -10.73
C GLY A 294 19.40 -24.38 -10.88
N TYR A 295 19.98 -23.56 -11.76
CA TYR A 295 21.43 -23.48 -11.95
C TYR A 295 22.14 -23.05 -10.65
N VAL A 296 21.64 -22.00 -9.99
CA VAL A 296 22.21 -21.50 -8.73
C VAL A 296 22.14 -22.55 -7.63
N TYR A 297 21.02 -23.29 -7.53
CA TYR A 297 20.85 -24.37 -6.56
C TYR A 297 21.85 -25.51 -6.76
N GLU A 298 22.15 -25.87 -8.01
CA GLU A 298 23.12 -26.92 -8.33
C GLU A 298 24.56 -26.51 -8.05
N HIS A 299 24.88 -25.21 -8.13
CA HIS A 299 26.26 -24.69 -8.03
C HIS A 299 26.56 -23.96 -6.71
N LYS A 300 25.58 -23.77 -5.82
CA LYS A 300 25.80 -23.13 -4.52
C LYS A 300 26.60 -24.04 -3.56
N PRO A 301 27.34 -23.47 -2.59
CA PRO A 301 27.82 -24.22 -1.44
C PRO A 301 26.67 -24.89 -0.68
N ALA A 302 26.92 -26.04 -0.07
CA ALA A 302 25.89 -26.82 0.62
C ALA A 302 25.32 -26.05 1.82
N GLU A 303 26.19 -25.34 2.54
CA GLU A 303 25.92 -24.52 3.72
C GLU A 303 25.19 -23.21 3.41
N SER A 304 25.26 -22.70 2.17
CA SER A 304 24.59 -21.45 1.79
C SER A 304 23.08 -21.65 1.67
N MET A 305 22.31 -20.80 2.34
CA MET A 305 20.88 -20.66 2.08
C MET A 305 20.65 -20.11 0.67
N LEU A 306 19.52 -20.45 0.06
CA LEU A 306 19.15 -19.96 -1.26
C LEU A 306 17.71 -19.47 -1.25
N THR A 307 17.50 -18.25 -1.72
CA THR A 307 16.16 -17.69 -1.93
C THR A 307 16.08 -16.95 -3.26
N SER A 308 14.89 -16.47 -3.62
CA SER A 308 14.70 -15.64 -4.81
C SER A 308 14.12 -14.28 -4.48
N PHE A 309 14.43 -13.28 -5.29
CA PHE A 309 13.81 -11.95 -5.18
C PHE A 309 12.28 -12.05 -5.18
N SER A 310 11.72 -12.95 -5.99
CA SER A 310 10.27 -13.13 -6.10
C SER A 310 9.61 -13.66 -4.83
N VAL A 311 10.31 -14.53 -4.07
CA VAL A 311 9.82 -15.12 -2.82
C VAL A 311 9.99 -14.13 -1.67
N LEU A 312 11.14 -13.44 -1.61
CA LEU A 312 11.35 -12.36 -0.65
C LEU A 312 10.25 -11.29 -0.77
N PHE A 313 9.94 -10.87 -2.00
CA PHE A 313 8.87 -9.88 -2.22
C PHE A 313 7.47 -10.44 -2.01
N ALA A 314 7.26 -11.75 -2.17
CA ALA A 314 6.00 -12.39 -1.82
C ALA A 314 5.73 -12.31 -0.31
N ALA A 315 6.77 -12.50 0.52
CA ALA A 315 6.68 -12.29 1.97
C ALA A 315 6.56 -10.81 2.35
N TYR A 316 7.41 -9.98 1.77
CA TYR A 316 7.48 -8.55 2.09
C TYR A 316 6.20 -7.79 1.71
N LYS A 317 5.52 -8.15 0.62
CA LYS A 317 4.27 -7.47 0.20
C LYS A 317 2.99 -8.24 0.44
N GLY A 318 3.06 -9.56 0.60
CA GLY A 318 1.89 -10.40 0.74
C GLY A 318 1.93 -11.29 1.97
N ASP A 319 1.17 -12.39 1.88
CA ASP A 319 1.06 -13.43 2.90
C ASP A 319 1.72 -14.69 2.33
N LEU A 320 3.02 -14.86 2.59
CA LEU A 320 3.79 -15.98 2.05
C LEU A 320 3.23 -17.35 2.49
N PRO A 321 2.89 -17.59 3.78
CA PRO A 321 2.25 -18.85 4.19
C PRO A 321 1.00 -19.17 3.37
N TYR A 322 0.11 -18.19 3.20
CA TYR A 322 -1.10 -18.36 2.40
C TYR A 322 -0.81 -18.60 0.91
N TYR A 323 0.19 -17.92 0.34
CA TYR A 323 0.61 -18.13 -1.04
C TYR A 323 1.20 -19.53 -1.27
N VAL A 324 1.97 -20.04 -0.32
CA VAL A 324 2.55 -21.40 -0.36
C VAL A 324 1.46 -22.45 -0.24
N GLU A 325 0.52 -22.27 0.69
CA GLU A 325 -0.65 -23.14 0.83
C GLU A 325 -1.48 -23.15 -0.46
N SER A 326 -1.81 -21.97 -0.99
CA SER A 326 -2.63 -21.80 -2.19
C SER A 326 -1.95 -22.34 -3.46
N ALA A 327 -0.62 -22.33 -3.53
CA ALA A 327 0.11 -22.89 -4.68
C ALA A 327 -0.13 -24.40 -4.84
N ARG A 328 -0.45 -25.12 -3.76
CA ARG A 328 -0.82 -26.55 -3.84
C ARG A 328 -2.11 -26.79 -4.62
N ALA A 329 -2.98 -25.79 -4.74
CA ALA A 329 -4.19 -25.89 -5.57
C ALA A 329 -3.85 -26.15 -7.05
N ILE A 330 -2.64 -25.79 -7.50
CA ILE A 330 -2.14 -26.09 -8.86
C ILE A 330 -2.18 -27.60 -9.14
N ASP A 331 -1.91 -28.45 -8.15
CA ASP A 331 -1.93 -29.91 -8.33
C ASP A 331 -3.33 -30.51 -8.47
N ALA A 332 -4.36 -29.77 -8.06
CA ALA A 332 -5.76 -30.18 -8.17
C ALA A 332 -6.47 -29.63 -9.42
N LEU A 333 -5.77 -28.79 -10.21
CA LEU A 333 -6.34 -28.21 -11.44
C LEU A 333 -6.65 -29.29 -12.48
N LYS A 334 -7.75 -29.08 -13.19
CA LYS A 334 -8.24 -29.96 -14.26
C LYS A 334 -8.18 -29.22 -15.60
N PRO A 335 -8.24 -29.93 -16.74
CA PRO A 335 -8.35 -29.27 -18.05
C PRO A 335 -9.52 -28.28 -18.15
N SER A 336 -10.63 -28.54 -17.44
CA SER A 336 -11.79 -27.64 -17.36
C SER A 336 -11.66 -26.50 -16.36
N SER A 337 -10.54 -26.42 -15.61
CA SER A 337 -10.35 -25.39 -14.60
C SER A 337 -10.11 -24.01 -15.21
N ARG A 338 -10.36 -22.98 -14.42
CA ARG A 338 -10.18 -21.59 -14.81
C ARG A 338 -9.23 -20.88 -13.85
N VAL A 339 -8.13 -20.36 -14.38
CA VAL A 339 -7.11 -19.62 -13.63
C VAL A 339 -7.17 -18.14 -14.01
N LEU A 340 -7.14 -17.27 -13.01
CA LEU A 340 -6.99 -15.83 -13.22
C LEU A 340 -5.54 -15.42 -12.96
N ILE A 341 -4.90 -14.81 -13.96
CA ILE A 341 -3.62 -14.13 -13.82
C ILE A 341 -3.88 -12.63 -13.65
N ALA A 342 -3.48 -12.07 -12.50
CA ALA A 342 -3.75 -10.69 -12.12
C ALA A 342 -2.48 -9.82 -12.07
N GLU A 343 -2.35 -8.91 -13.03
CA GLU A 343 -1.24 -7.96 -13.13
C GLU A 343 -1.58 -6.63 -12.44
N CYS A 344 -0.73 -6.27 -11.48
CA CYS A 344 -0.89 -5.09 -10.61
C CYS A 344 -0.24 -3.84 -11.22
N CYS A 345 -0.45 -3.58 -12.50
CA CYS A 345 0.17 -2.47 -13.20
C CYS A 345 -0.65 -2.07 -14.43
N THR A 346 -0.62 -0.78 -14.78
CA THR A 346 -1.33 -0.21 -15.92
C THR A 346 -0.45 0.00 -17.15
N HIS A 347 0.87 -0.23 -17.06
CA HIS A 347 1.77 -0.08 -18.20
C HIS A 347 1.58 -1.20 -19.23
N ALA A 348 1.83 -0.87 -20.50
CA ALA A 348 1.77 -1.82 -21.60
C ALA A 348 2.79 -2.96 -21.38
N PRO A 349 2.37 -4.24 -21.48
CA PRO A 349 3.26 -5.37 -21.27
C PRO A 349 4.38 -5.41 -22.32
N LEU A 350 5.55 -5.88 -21.93
CA LEU A 350 6.65 -6.17 -22.86
C LEU A 350 6.43 -7.54 -23.54
N ALA A 351 7.01 -7.72 -24.73
CA ALA A 351 6.75 -8.86 -25.62
C ALA A 351 7.14 -10.25 -25.08
N GLU A 352 7.88 -10.34 -23.96
CA GLU A 352 8.26 -11.58 -23.29
C GLU A 352 7.81 -11.56 -21.82
N ASP A 353 6.49 -11.72 -21.62
CA ASP A 353 5.86 -11.54 -20.32
C ASP A 353 5.74 -12.86 -19.53
N ILE A 354 6.30 -12.87 -18.32
CA ILE A 354 6.21 -13.97 -17.37
C ILE A 354 4.74 -14.34 -17.11
N GLY A 355 3.88 -13.34 -16.92
CA GLY A 355 2.47 -13.51 -16.60
C GLY A 355 1.63 -13.99 -17.78
N ARG A 356 1.94 -13.50 -19.00
CA ARG A 356 1.09 -13.74 -20.18
C ARG A 356 1.53 -14.91 -21.05
N VAL A 357 2.78 -15.33 -20.93
CA VAL A 357 3.34 -16.41 -21.76
C VAL A 357 3.89 -17.54 -20.91
N LYS A 358 4.89 -17.25 -20.06
CA LYS A 358 5.65 -18.31 -19.37
C LYS A 358 4.79 -19.09 -18.38
N LEU A 359 4.08 -18.39 -17.50
CA LEU A 359 3.26 -19.01 -16.47
C LEU A 359 2.07 -19.79 -17.07
N PRO A 360 1.30 -19.25 -18.04
CA PRO A 360 0.29 -20.03 -18.77
C PRO A 360 0.86 -21.30 -19.40
N ASN A 361 2.03 -21.23 -20.04
CA ASN A 361 2.67 -22.39 -20.65
C ASN A 361 3.09 -23.44 -19.61
N LEU A 362 3.61 -23.02 -18.46
CA LEU A 362 3.94 -23.94 -17.36
C LEU A 362 2.69 -24.63 -16.80
N LEU A 363 1.59 -23.88 -16.63
CA LEU A 363 0.31 -24.43 -16.18
C LEU A 363 -0.27 -25.43 -17.20
N ARG A 364 -0.32 -25.06 -18.48
CA ARG A 364 -0.81 -25.95 -19.56
C ARG A 364 0.06 -27.19 -19.73
N LYS A 365 1.38 -27.08 -19.59
CA LYS A 365 2.29 -28.24 -19.59
C LYS A 365 1.97 -29.24 -18.46
N ARG A 366 1.48 -28.74 -17.31
CA ARG A 366 1.13 -29.56 -16.15
C ARG A 366 -0.29 -30.16 -16.25
N VAL A 367 -1.26 -29.37 -16.71
CA VAL A 367 -2.70 -29.68 -16.63
C VAL A 367 -3.29 -30.12 -17.98
N GLY A 368 -2.83 -29.54 -19.09
CA GLY A 368 -3.37 -29.72 -20.44
C GLY A 368 -3.68 -28.38 -21.13
N GLU A 369 -3.74 -28.40 -22.47
CA GLU A 369 -3.97 -27.20 -23.30
C GLU A 369 -5.38 -26.60 -23.16
N GLU A 370 -6.36 -27.39 -22.70
CA GLU A 370 -7.75 -26.93 -22.51
C GLU A 370 -7.93 -25.98 -21.32
N LEU A 371 -6.91 -25.85 -20.45
CA LEU A 371 -6.95 -24.98 -19.29
C LEU A 371 -7.26 -23.54 -19.69
N THR A 372 -8.33 -22.99 -19.12
CA THR A 372 -8.71 -21.60 -19.34
C THR A 372 -7.86 -20.70 -18.45
N VAL A 373 -7.17 -19.74 -19.07
CA VAL A 373 -6.36 -18.75 -18.37
C VAL A 373 -6.84 -17.36 -18.78
N ASP A 374 -7.47 -16.67 -17.83
CA ASP A 374 -7.84 -15.28 -18.00
C ASP A 374 -6.72 -14.38 -17.48
N ILE A 375 -6.50 -13.26 -18.14
CA ILE A 375 -5.50 -12.27 -17.73
C ILE A 375 -6.21 -10.95 -17.53
N THR A 376 -5.97 -10.32 -16.37
CA THR A 376 -6.36 -8.94 -16.11
C THR A 376 -5.14 -8.11 -15.78
N SER A 377 -5.14 -6.85 -16.22
CA SER A 377 -4.10 -5.87 -15.91
C SER A 377 -4.73 -4.54 -15.55
N GLY A 378 -4.26 -3.93 -14.48
CA GLY A 378 -4.68 -2.59 -14.12
C GLY A 378 -4.59 -2.35 -12.62
N THR A 379 -5.49 -1.50 -12.14
CA THR A 379 -5.55 -1.14 -10.73
C THR A 379 -6.16 -2.24 -9.87
N ASP A 380 -7.01 -3.12 -10.41
CA ASP A 380 -7.57 -4.25 -9.65
C ASP A 380 -7.97 -5.45 -10.54
N PHE A 381 -8.45 -6.55 -9.92
CA PHE A 381 -9.07 -7.71 -10.55
C PHE A 381 -10.60 -7.77 -10.25
N PRO A 382 -11.40 -8.61 -10.94
CA PRO A 382 -12.86 -8.67 -10.78
C PRO A 382 -13.34 -8.91 -9.33
N ASP A 383 -14.45 -8.30 -8.94
CA ASP A 383 -15.01 -8.46 -7.58
C ASP A 383 -15.45 -9.89 -7.27
N ASN A 384 -16.12 -10.53 -8.22
CA ASN A 384 -16.53 -11.92 -8.11
C ASN A 384 -15.45 -12.86 -8.64
N LEU A 385 -14.83 -13.60 -7.74
CA LEU A 385 -13.79 -14.58 -8.04
C LEU A 385 -14.30 -16.01 -8.11
N SER A 386 -15.55 -16.29 -7.72
CA SER A 386 -16.10 -17.65 -7.56
C SER A 386 -16.05 -18.52 -8.82
N GLN A 387 -15.87 -17.92 -10.00
CA GLN A 387 -15.69 -18.62 -11.27
C GLN A 387 -14.27 -19.18 -11.49
N TYR A 388 -13.32 -18.82 -10.63
CA TYR A 388 -11.90 -19.21 -10.75
C TYR A 388 -11.55 -20.27 -9.72
N ASP A 389 -10.77 -21.26 -10.14
CA ASP A 389 -10.21 -22.30 -9.26
C ASP A 389 -8.90 -21.83 -8.59
N LEU A 390 -8.24 -20.83 -9.18
CA LEU A 390 -6.98 -20.27 -8.71
C LEU A 390 -6.78 -18.85 -9.22
N VAL A 391 -6.33 -17.95 -8.34
CA VAL A 391 -5.81 -16.63 -8.70
C VAL A 391 -4.29 -16.62 -8.55
N ILE A 392 -3.59 -16.10 -9.55
CA ILE A 392 -2.14 -15.91 -9.52
C ILE A 392 -1.82 -14.44 -9.76
N GLN A 393 -1.34 -13.75 -8.72
CA GLN A 393 -1.00 -12.34 -8.78
C GLN A 393 0.48 -12.12 -9.15
N CYS A 394 0.77 -11.07 -9.92
CA CYS A 394 2.16 -10.66 -10.11
C CYS A 394 2.83 -10.19 -8.80
N GLY A 395 4.12 -9.86 -8.86
CA GLY A 395 4.90 -9.39 -7.69
C GLY A 395 4.44 -8.04 -7.10
N ALA A 396 3.39 -7.42 -7.66
CA ALA A 396 2.74 -6.22 -7.13
C ALA A 396 3.68 -5.04 -6.85
N CYS A 397 4.72 -4.85 -7.67
CA CYS A 397 5.76 -3.84 -7.46
C CYS A 397 5.23 -2.39 -7.39
N MET A 398 4.06 -2.12 -7.98
CA MET A 398 3.41 -0.80 -7.98
C MET A 398 2.41 -0.61 -6.83
N PHE A 399 2.07 -1.67 -6.08
CA PHE A 399 1.05 -1.62 -5.02
C PHE A 399 1.73 -1.63 -3.64
N ASN A 400 1.16 -0.89 -2.70
CA ASN A 400 1.58 -1.01 -1.31
C ASN A 400 1.08 -2.31 -0.68
N ARG A 401 1.73 -2.71 0.40
CA ARG A 401 1.44 -3.97 1.09
C ARG A 401 -0.02 -4.07 1.51
N LYS A 402 -0.56 -3.00 2.09
CA LYS A 402 -1.96 -2.95 2.53
C LYS A 402 -2.94 -3.34 1.42
N TYR A 403 -2.71 -2.84 0.21
CA TYR A 403 -3.56 -3.18 -0.92
C TYR A 403 -3.36 -4.61 -1.42
N VAL A 404 -2.13 -5.12 -1.39
CA VAL A 404 -1.87 -6.53 -1.71
C VAL A 404 -2.58 -7.45 -0.71
N LEU A 405 -2.52 -7.14 0.59
CA LEU A 405 -3.20 -7.90 1.64
C LEU A 405 -4.72 -7.83 1.50
N SER A 406 -5.30 -6.68 1.14
CA SER A 406 -6.75 -6.59 0.94
C SER A 406 -7.25 -7.42 -0.25
N ARG A 407 -6.42 -7.56 -1.30
CA ARG A 407 -6.71 -8.46 -2.43
C ARG A 407 -6.63 -9.93 -2.03
N ILE A 408 -5.67 -10.30 -1.16
CA ILE A 408 -5.58 -11.64 -0.57
C ILE A 408 -6.83 -11.94 0.26
N ASP A 409 -7.26 -11.01 1.11
CA ASP A 409 -8.46 -11.16 1.93
C ASP A 409 -9.73 -11.32 1.07
N ARG A 410 -9.83 -10.57 -0.03
CA ARG A 410 -10.94 -10.71 -0.99
C ARG A 410 -10.99 -12.11 -1.63
N ALA A 411 -9.85 -12.70 -1.95
CA ALA A 411 -9.79 -14.07 -2.46
C ALA A 411 -10.15 -15.09 -1.37
N ARG A 412 -9.58 -14.91 -0.16
CA ARG A 412 -9.81 -15.77 1.01
C ARG A 412 -11.27 -15.81 1.44
N THR A 413 -11.93 -14.66 1.51
CA THR A 413 -13.35 -14.53 1.88
C THR A 413 -14.30 -15.16 0.86
N GLN A 414 -13.88 -15.27 -0.40
CA GLN A 414 -14.60 -15.98 -1.46
C GLN A 414 -14.19 -17.45 -1.58
N HIS A 415 -13.31 -17.93 -0.69
CA HIS A 415 -12.76 -19.30 -0.70
C HIS A 415 -12.06 -19.67 -2.01
N VAL A 416 -11.43 -18.69 -2.67
CA VAL A 416 -10.64 -18.90 -3.89
C VAL A 416 -9.16 -18.87 -3.53
N PRO A 417 -8.40 -19.95 -3.78
CA PRO A 417 -6.95 -19.98 -3.55
C PRO A 417 -6.27 -18.87 -4.35
N MET A 418 -5.34 -18.17 -3.72
CA MET A 418 -4.57 -17.11 -4.38
C MET A 418 -3.11 -17.24 -4.03
N THR A 419 -2.24 -17.29 -5.05
CA THR A 419 -0.78 -17.31 -4.92
C THR A 419 -0.15 -16.18 -5.73
N ASN A 420 1.17 -16.05 -5.71
CA ASN A 420 1.90 -15.09 -6.53
C ASN A 420 2.77 -15.76 -7.60
N TYR A 421 3.27 -14.98 -8.57
CA TYR A 421 4.11 -15.51 -9.67
C TYR A 421 5.32 -16.28 -9.15
N GLY A 422 6.02 -15.73 -8.16
CA GLY A 422 7.23 -16.33 -7.61
C GLY A 422 6.97 -17.71 -7.02
N VAL A 423 5.98 -17.80 -6.13
CA VAL A 423 5.61 -19.05 -5.45
C VAL A 423 4.98 -20.05 -6.42
N ALA A 424 4.14 -19.61 -7.36
CA ALA A 424 3.55 -20.49 -8.39
C ALA A 424 4.62 -21.12 -9.29
N ILE A 425 5.59 -20.32 -9.76
CA ILE A 425 6.71 -20.83 -10.56
C ILE A 425 7.57 -21.76 -9.71
N ALA A 426 7.82 -21.42 -8.44
CA ALA A 426 8.62 -22.25 -7.55
C ALA A 426 7.96 -23.62 -7.30
N HIS A 427 6.64 -23.65 -7.16
CA HIS A 427 5.84 -24.88 -7.06
C HIS A 427 5.90 -25.70 -8.36
N LEU A 428 5.61 -25.07 -9.50
CA LEU A 428 5.58 -25.71 -10.83
C LEU A 428 6.94 -26.28 -11.27
N THR A 429 8.03 -25.73 -10.75
CA THR A 429 9.40 -26.19 -11.06
C THR A 429 10.00 -27.10 -9.98
N GLY A 430 9.25 -27.41 -8.92
CA GLY A 430 9.70 -28.29 -7.85
C GLY A 430 10.87 -27.73 -7.02
N ILE A 431 10.95 -26.40 -6.91
CA ILE A 431 11.99 -25.72 -6.13
C ILE A 431 11.47 -25.15 -4.81
N LEU A 432 10.16 -25.18 -4.54
CA LEU A 432 9.58 -24.53 -3.37
C LEU A 432 10.18 -25.04 -2.04
N ASP A 433 10.40 -26.36 -1.92
CA ASP A 433 11.04 -26.98 -0.74
C ASP A 433 12.55 -26.69 -0.62
N LYS A 434 13.15 -26.07 -1.64
CA LYS A 434 14.56 -25.72 -1.72
C LYS A 434 14.82 -24.23 -1.43
N VAL A 435 13.77 -23.46 -1.22
CA VAL A 435 13.83 -22.01 -1.00
C VAL A 435 13.83 -21.72 0.50
N SER A 436 14.81 -20.95 0.96
CA SER A 436 14.80 -20.33 2.29
C SER A 436 13.80 -19.18 2.30
N MET A 437 12.84 -19.25 3.21
CA MET A 437 11.77 -18.25 3.38
C MET A 437 12.10 -17.33 4.57
N PRO A 438 11.88 -16.01 4.43
CA PRO A 438 12.21 -15.02 5.45
C PRO A 438 11.32 -15.05 6.70
#